data_AF-N1UFH6-F1
#
_entry.id   AF-N1UFH6-F1
#
_cell.length_a   1.000
_cell.length_b   1.000
_cell.length_c   1.000
_cell.angle_alpha   90.00
_cell.angle_beta   90.00
_cell.angle_gamma   90.00
#
_symmetry.space_group_name_H-M   'P 1'
#
loop_
_entity.id
_entity.type
_entity.pdbx_description
1 polymer ?
#
loop_
_entity_poly.entity_id
_entity_poly.type
_entity_poly.pdbx_seq_one_letter_code
_entity_poly.pdbx_strand_id
1 'polypeptide(L)'
;MTCPQCGEKDISTFEIHHITPFSEVGSHEEENLILLCSNCHAKVTSGDISESVILKLKISLLKGKHQYLNKSPSNVINIADSINKGVIANKVEIKTTKNVVKINPPLDTIASSANHRNYIKYLIDRYHEFKKAEVGSKEMKYGIFYHSIKKEFGSKWDLLPLNKFDPLVEYIQRRINNTILGRNKKKNNIRIFSTFEEFLKK
;
A
#
# COMPACT_ATOMS: atom_id res chain seq x y z
N MET A 1 -9.15 5.57 -37.78
CA MET A 1 -9.74 4.33 -38.34
C MET A 1 -9.67 3.26 -37.26
N THR A 2 -10.63 2.34 -37.21
CA THR A 2 -10.67 1.27 -36.20
C THR A 2 -11.07 -0.05 -36.86
N CYS A 3 -10.50 -1.18 -36.42
CA CYS A 3 -10.95 -2.49 -36.86
C CYS A 3 -12.45 -2.65 -36.54
N PRO A 4 -13.30 -2.95 -37.53
CA PRO A 4 -14.74 -3.01 -37.33
C PRO A 4 -15.18 -4.20 -36.49
N GLN A 5 -14.33 -5.23 -36.33
CA GLN A 5 -14.64 -6.44 -35.58
C GLN A 5 -14.33 -6.30 -34.08
N CYS A 6 -13.20 -5.69 -33.71
CA CYS A 6 -12.73 -5.64 -32.32
C CYS A 6 -12.42 -4.24 -31.78
N GLY A 7 -12.42 -3.21 -32.62
CA GLY A 7 -12.13 -1.83 -32.22
C GLY A 7 -10.64 -1.47 -32.11
N GLU A 8 -9.72 -2.34 -32.52
CA GLU A 8 -8.28 -2.04 -32.62
C GLU A 8 -8.05 -0.72 -33.37
N LYS A 9 -7.13 0.11 -32.88
CA LYS A 9 -6.85 1.46 -33.38
C LYS A 9 -5.48 1.60 -34.04
N ASP A 10 -4.56 0.67 -33.78
CA ASP A 10 -3.24 0.69 -34.39
C ASP A 10 -3.31 0.36 -35.89
N ILE A 11 -3.09 1.38 -36.71
CA ILE A 11 -3.17 1.33 -38.16
C ILE A 11 -2.13 0.37 -38.75
N SER A 12 -0.99 0.19 -38.07
CA SER A 12 0.09 -0.70 -38.54
C SER A 12 -0.32 -2.17 -38.59
N THR A 13 -1.40 -2.53 -37.89
CA THR A 13 -1.92 -3.90 -37.82
C THR A 13 -3.00 -4.18 -38.87
N PHE A 14 -3.37 -3.21 -39.72
CA PHE A 14 -4.52 -3.38 -40.61
C PHE A 14 -4.17 -4.08 -41.93
N GLU A 15 -5.00 -5.04 -42.28
CA GLU A 15 -4.91 -5.91 -43.46
C GLU A 15 -6.26 -5.92 -44.18
N ILE A 16 -6.23 -6.04 -45.51
CA ILE A 16 -7.43 -6.17 -46.34
C ILE A 16 -7.78 -7.65 -46.47
N HIS A 17 -9.01 -7.99 -46.11
CA HIS A 17 -9.54 -9.34 -46.18
C HIS A 17 -10.59 -9.48 -47.29
N HIS A 18 -10.52 -10.57 -48.05
CA HIS A 18 -11.58 -10.99 -48.97
C HIS A 18 -12.64 -11.78 -48.20
N ILE A 19 -13.90 -11.34 -48.21
CA ILE A 19 -14.99 -11.98 -47.47
C ILE A 19 -15.28 -13.37 -48.05
N THR A 20 -15.42 -13.46 -49.37
CA THR A 20 -15.36 -14.69 -50.15
C THR A 20 -13.94 -14.85 -50.68
N PRO A 21 -13.28 -16.01 -50.50
CA PRO A 21 -11.88 -16.22 -50.86
C PRO A 21 -11.54 -15.80 -52.30
N PHE A 22 -10.38 -15.16 -52.49
CA PHE A 22 -9.94 -14.71 -53.81
C PHE A 22 -9.87 -15.85 -54.84
N SER A 23 -9.55 -17.07 -54.39
CA SER A 23 -9.55 -18.27 -55.22
C SER A 23 -10.90 -18.59 -55.87
N GLU A 24 -12.00 -18.08 -55.33
CA GLU A 24 -13.36 -18.31 -55.85
C GLU A 24 -13.84 -17.17 -56.74
N VAL A 25 -13.44 -15.92 -56.45
CA VAL A 25 -13.94 -14.72 -57.15
C VAL A 25 -13.00 -14.17 -58.22
N GLY A 26 -11.68 -14.37 -58.08
CA GLY A 26 -10.67 -13.93 -59.05
C GLY A 26 -10.54 -12.42 -59.28
N SER A 27 -11.28 -11.57 -58.55
CA SER A 27 -11.21 -10.10 -58.64
C SER A 27 -11.26 -9.42 -57.27
N HIS A 28 -10.87 -8.13 -57.23
CA HIS A 28 -10.76 -7.31 -56.02
C HIS A 28 -11.91 -6.29 -55.94
N GLU A 29 -13.15 -6.78 -55.82
CA GLU A 29 -14.33 -5.91 -55.72
C GLU A 29 -14.47 -5.31 -54.31
N GLU A 30 -14.75 -4.00 -54.21
CA GLU A 30 -14.90 -3.31 -52.93
C GLU A 30 -15.95 -3.96 -52.03
N GLU A 31 -17.02 -4.50 -52.62
CA GLU A 31 -18.09 -5.21 -51.93
C GLU A 31 -17.60 -6.47 -51.21
N ASN A 32 -16.57 -7.12 -51.76
CA ASN A 32 -15.96 -8.33 -51.22
C ASN A 32 -14.74 -8.05 -50.32
N LEU A 33 -14.38 -6.77 -50.10
CA LEU A 33 -13.23 -6.40 -49.29
C LEU A 33 -13.64 -5.76 -47.97
N ILE A 34 -12.92 -6.10 -46.90
CA ILE A 34 -13.07 -5.47 -45.58
C ILE A 34 -11.71 -5.31 -44.90
N LEU A 35 -11.51 -4.16 -44.26
CA LEU A 35 -10.30 -3.88 -43.47
C LEU A 35 -10.43 -4.48 -42.07
N LEU A 36 -9.49 -5.34 -41.67
CA LEU A 36 -9.42 -5.98 -40.35
C LEU A 36 -8.02 -5.79 -39.75
N CYS A 37 -7.85 -5.91 -38.42
CA CYS A 37 -6.51 -6.03 -37.85
C CYS A 37 -5.96 -7.46 -38.05
N SER A 38 -4.64 -7.65 -38.04
CA SER A 38 -3.96 -8.93 -38.27
C SER A 38 -4.53 -10.06 -37.42
N ASN A 39 -4.89 -9.79 -36.16
CA ASN A 39 -5.50 -10.77 -35.26
C ASN A 39 -6.91 -11.20 -35.72
N CYS A 40 -7.75 -10.25 -36.13
CA CYS A 40 -9.08 -10.56 -36.65
C CYS A 40 -8.99 -11.22 -38.02
N HIS A 41 -8.07 -10.77 -38.87
CA HIS A 41 -7.81 -11.35 -40.18
C HIS A 41 -7.40 -12.83 -40.07
N ALA A 42 -6.45 -13.13 -39.19
CA ALA A 42 -6.03 -14.51 -38.90
C ALA A 42 -7.19 -15.38 -38.42
N LYS A 43 -8.02 -14.86 -37.49
CA LYS A 43 -9.18 -15.59 -36.96
C LYS A 43 -10.22 -15.93 -38.02
N VAL A 44 -10.51 -14.99 -38.94
CA VAL A 44 -11.42 -15.28 -40.05
C VAL A 44 -10.82 -16.33 -40.97
N THR A 45 -9.54 -16.18 -41.31
CA THR A 45 -8.81 -17.15 -42.16
C THR A 45 -8.79 -18.56 -41.55
N SER A 46 -8.66 -18.67 -40.23
CA SER A 46 -8.70 -19.95 -39.50
C SER A 46 -10.11 -20.51 -39.26
N GLY A 47 -11.17 -19.75 -39.55
CA GLY A 47 -12.56 -20.13 -39.29
C GLY A 47 -13.08 -19.86 -37.87
N ASP A 48 -12.25 -19.34 -36.97
CA ASP A 48 -12.65 -18.90 -35.62
C ASP A 48 -13.69 -17.78 -35.64
N ILE A 49 -13.73 -17.00 -36.73
CA ILE A 49 -14.80 -16.05 -37.03
C ILE A 49 -15.38 -16.45 -38.38
N SER A 50 -16.68 -16.78 -38.42
CA SER A 50 -17.33 -17.21 -39.65
C SER A 50 -17.46 -16.07 -40.67
N GLU A 51 -17.35 -16.40 -41.96
CA GLU A 51 -17.54 -15.45 -43.07
C GLU A 51 -18.89 -14.72 -42.99
N SER A 52 -19.94 -15.43 -42.55
CA SER A 52 -21.28 -14.85 -42.35
C SER A 52 -21.32 -13.71 -41.33
N VAL A 53 -20.43 -13.72 -40.31
CA VAL A 53 -20.28 -12.63 -39.34
C VAL A 53 -19.62 -11.43 -40.02
N ILE A 54 -18.58 -11.68 -40.82
CA ILE A 54 -17.86 -10.63 -41.56
C ILE A 54 -18.73 -9.98 -42.64
N LEU A 55 -19.54 -10.76 -43.35
CA LEU A 55 -20.50 -10.24 -44.32
C LEU A 55 -21.54 -9.32 -43.65
N LYS A 56 -22.09 -9.76 -42.51
CA LYS A 56 -23.02 -8.93 -41.71
C LYS A 56 -22.34 -7.64 -41.21
N LEU A 57 -21.05 -7.73 -40.87
CA LEU A 57 -20.26 -6.58 -40.46
C LEU A 57 -20.09 -5.59 -41.61
N LYS A 58 -19.67 -6.04 -42.80
CA LYS A 58 -19.59 -5.20 -44.01
C LYS A 58 -20.92 -4.51 -44.33
N ILE A 59 -22.03 -5.24 -44.31
CA ILE A 59 -23.37 -4.68 -44.52
C ILE A 59 -23.70 -3.61 -43.47
N SER A 60 -23.31 -3.82 -42.21
CA SER A 60 -23.54 -2.86 -41.12
C SER A 60 -22.73 -1.57 -41.32
N LEU A 61 -21.48 -1.68 -41.77
CA LEU A 61 -20.62 -0.54 -42.08
C LEU A 61 -21.16 0.28 -43.25
N LEU A 62 -21.60 -0.39 -44.34
CA LEU A 62 -22.23 0.28 -45.49
C LEU A 62 -23.52 1.03 -45.09
N LYS A 63 -24.24 0.53 -44.07
CA LYS A 63 -25.42 1.19 -43.49
C LYS A 63 -25.08 2.29 -42.47
N GLY A 64 -23.81 2.67 -42.32
CA GLY A 64 -23.34 3.69 -41.38
C GLY A 64 -23.39 3.27 -39.90
N LYS A 65 -23.61 1.98 -39.59
CA LYS A 65 -23.64 1.47 -38.21
C LYS A 65 -22.28 0.96 -37.78
N HIS A 66 -21.46 1.84 -37.20
CA HIS A 66 -20.20 1.46 -36.55
C HIS A 66 -20.43 1.17 -35.05
N GLN A 67 -20.44 -0.12 -34.67
CA GLN A 67 -20.61 -0.55 -33.27
C GLN A 67 -19.57 0.05 -32.30
N TYR A 68 -18.38 0.40 -32.79
CA TYR A 68 -17.26 0.90 -31.98
C TYR A 68 -17.08 2.43 -32.00
N LEU A 69 -17.83 3.16 -32.83
CA LEU A 69 -17.78 4.64 -32.83
C LEU A 69 -18.67 5.27 -31.75
N ASN A 70 -19.65 4.53 -31.22
CA ASN A 70 -20.66 5.05 -30.27
C ASN A 70 -20.72 4.30 -28.93
N LYS A 71 -19.68 3.57 -28.54
CA LYS A 71 -19.70 2.81 -27.29
C LYS A 71 -19.28 3.72 -26.12
N SER A 72 -20.26 4.39 -25.50
CA SER A 72 -20.13 4.79 -24.10
C SER A 72 -19.72 3.57 -23.28
N PRO A 73 -18.83 3.68 -22.28
CA PRO A 73 -18.38 2.55 -21.48
C PRO A 73 -19.58 2.02 -20.68
N SER A 74 -20.27 1.03 -21.22
CA SER A 74 -21.27 0.28 -20.49
C SER A 74 -20.50 -0.70 -19.61
N ASN A 75 -20.36 -0.37 -18.32
CA ASN A 75 -19.80 -1.27 -17.31
C ASN A 75 -20.79 -2.43 -17.06
N VAL A 76 -20.93 -3.32 -18.05
CA VAL A 76 -21.80 -4.49 -17.98
C VAL A 76 -20.95 -5.69 -17.58
N ILE A 77 -21.30 -6.31 -16.46
CA ILE A 77 -20.71 -7.55 -15.99
C ILE A 77 -21.79 -8.63 -16.13
N ASN A 78 -21.58 -9.59 -17.02
CA ASN A 78 -22.44 -10.75 -17.17
C ASN A 78 -21.86 -11.92 -16.37
N ILE A 79 -22.59 -12.38 -15.35
CA ILE A 79 -22.24 -13.57 -14.55
C ILE A 79 -23.23 -14.65 -14.94
N ALA A 80 -22.74 -15.70 -15.60
CA ALA A 80 -23.50 -16.92 -15.88
C ALA A 80 -23.05 -18.04 -14.95
N ASP A 81 -23.99 -18.91 -14.56
CA ASP A 81 -23.76 -20.16 -13.81
C ASP A 81 -23.01 -20.01 -12.47
N SER A 82 -23.12 -18.86 -11.77
CA SER A 82 -22.47 -18.66 -10.47
C SER A 82 -23.19 -17.68 -9.54
N ILE A 83 -22.95 -17.80 -8.22
CA ILE A 83 -23.48 -16.92 -7.18
C ILE A 83 -22.33 -16.08 -6.60
N ASN A 84 -22.41 -14.76 -6.75
CA ASN A 84 -21.47 -13.83 -6.12
C ASN A 84 -21.94 -13.50 -4.68
N LYS A 85 -21.10 -13.77 -3.67
CA LYS A 85 -21.35 -13.39 -2.25
C LYS A 85 -20.57 -12.15 -1.80
N GLY A 86 -19.82 -11.53 -2.71
CA GLY A 86 -19.00 -10.35 -2.48
C GLY A 86 -19.68 -9.06 -2.93
N VAL A 87 -18.92 -7.97 -2.93
CA VAL A 87 -19.38 -6.64 -3.33
C VAL A 87 -19.01 -6.37 -4.78
N ILE A 88 -20.00 -6.07 -5.62
CA ILE A 88 -19.81 -5.60 -7.00
C ILE A 88 -20.17 -4.12 -7.04
N ALA A 89 -19.20 -3.25 -7.33
CA ALA A 89 -19.43 -1.82 -7.45
C ALA A 89 -18.41 -1.18 -8.41
N ASN A 90 -18.82 -0.11 -9.09
CA ASN A 90 -17.93 0.69 -9.96
C ASN A 90 -16.83 1.42 -9.18
N LYS A 91 -17.09 1.76 -7.91
CA LYS A 91 -16.13 2.39 -7.00
C LYS A 91 -16.45 1.97 -5.57
N VAL A 92 -15.45 1.49 -4.83
CA VAL A 92 -15.56 1.13 -3.42
C VAL A 92 -14.64 2.05 -2.61
N GLU A 93 -15.20 2.82 -1.68
CA GLU A 93 -14.43 3.63 -0.72
C GLU A 93 -14.56 3.04 0.68
N ILE A 94 -13.50 2.43 1.20
CA ILE A 94 -13.47 1.86 2.55
C ILE A 94 -12.86 2.90 3.50
N LYS A 95 -13.71 3.57 4.29
CA LYS A 95 -13.28 4.47 5.37
C LYS A 95 -13.22 3.69 6.68
N THR A 96 -12.10 3.04 6.98
CA THR A 96 -11.90 2.40 8.28
C THR A 96 -11.69 3.47 9.36
N THR A 97 -12.69 3.71 10.20
CA THR A 97 -12.47 4.37 11.49
C THR A 97 -11.84 3.34 12.42
N LYS A 98 -10.53 3.46 12.70
CA LYS A 98 -9.91 2.63 13.73
C LYS A 98 -10.56 3.01 15.06
N ASN A 99 -11.42 2.15 15.58
CA ASN A 99 -11.87 2.24 16.97
C ASN A 99 -10.66 2.00 17.87
N VAL A 100 -9.99 3.07 18.29
CA VAL A 100 -8.91 3.00 19.27
C VAL A 100 -9.56 2.77 20.63
N VAL A 101 -9.56 1.52 21.09
CA VAL A 101 -9.96 1.20 22.46
C VAL A 101 -9.01 1.92 23.41
N LYS A 102 -9.52 2.92 24.13
CA LYS A 102 -8.76 3.62 25.18
C LYS A 102 -8.80 2.76 26.44
N ILE A 103 -7.82 1.86 26.58
CA ILE A 103 -7.66 1.05 27.79
C ILE A 103 -7.01 1.95 28.86
N ASN A 104 -7.65 2.10 30.01
CA ASN A 104 -7.05 2.78 31.16
C ASN A 104 -5.87 1.95 31.68
N PRO A 105 -4.75 2.59 32.08
CA PRO A 105 -3.61 1.86 32.60
C PRO A 105 -4.01 1.06 33.84
N PRO A 106 -3.45 -0.17 34.04
CA PRO A 106 -3.72 -0.95 35.24
C PRO A 106 -3.33 -0.17 36.50
N LEU A 107 -4.13 -0.33 37.55
CA LEU A 107 -3.86 0.28 38.86
C LEU A 107 -2.48 -0.14 39.37
N ASP A 108 -1.84 0.73 40.16
CA ASP A 108 -0.50 0.54 40.74
C ASP A 108 0.68 0.33 39.76
N THR A 109 0.47 0.58 38.46
CA THR A 109 1.56 0.61 37.47
C THR A 109 2.18 1.99 37.32
N ILE A 110 3.41 2.08 36.81
CA ILE A 110 4.05 3.35 36.45
C ILE A 110 3.15 4.15 35.49
N ALA A 111 2.42 3.47 34.59
CA ALA A 111 1.48 4.11 33.68
C ALA A 111 0.27 4.76 34.37
N SER A 112 -0.10 4.33 35.59
CA SER A 112 -1.21 4.92 36.34
C SER A 112 -0.85 6.29 36.92
N SER A 113 0.44 6.55 37.20
CA SER A 113 0.92 7.84 37.69
C SER A 113 1.55 8.67 36.59
N ALA A 114 0.89 9.77 36.20
CA ALA A 114 1.39 10.68 35.16
C ALA A 114 2.80 11.19 35.47
N ASN A 115 3.08 11.55 36.72
CA ASN A 115 4.38 12.07 37.17
C ASN A 115 5.52 11.06 36.97
N HIS A 116 5.35 9.84 37.48
CA HIS A 116 6.35 8.78 37.36
C HIS A 116 6.55 8.39 35.90
N ARG A 117 5.45 8.21 35.15
CA ARG A 117 5.51 7.89 33.71
C ARG A 117 6.25 8.95 32.91
N ASN A 118 5.95 10.22 33.15
CA ASN A 118 6.57 11.34 32.43
C ASN A 118 8.05 11.47 32.76
N TYR A 119 8.43 11.25 34.02
CA TYR A 119 9.84 11.25 34.41
C TYR A 119 10.62 10.11 33.76
N ILE A 120 10.09 8.88 33.76
CA ILE A 120 10.72 7.75 33.07
C ILE A 120 10.84 8.04 31.57
N LYS A 121 9.79 8.60 30.94
CA LYS A 121 9.84 8.99 29.53
C LYS A 121 10.92 10.03 29.26
N TYR A 122 11.05 11.04 30.12
CA TYR A 122 12.13 12.03 30.07
C TYR A 122 13.52 11.37 30.10
N LEU A 123 13.74 10.43 31.02
CA LEU A 123 15.02 9.72 31.11
C LEU A 123 15.30 8.85 29.87
N ILE A 124 14.27 8.17 29.33
CA ILE A 124 14.39 7.40 28.09
C ILE A 124 14.76 8.31 26.91
N ASP A 125 14.14 9.48 26.80
CA ASP A 125 14.43 10.45 25.74
C ASP A 125 15.85 11.03 25.87
N ARG A 126 16.30 11.30 27.09
CA ARG A 126 17.69 11.68 27.37
C ARG A 126 18.67 10.59 26.96
N TYR A 127 18.39 9.32 27.26
CA TYR A 127 19.22 8.22 26.78
C TYR A 127 19.31 8.20 25.25
N HIS A 128 18.17 8.35 24.57
CA HIS A 128 18.12 8.36 23.11
C HIS A 128 18.89 9.52 22.50
N GLU A 129 18.78 10.73 23.06
CA GLU A 129 19.56 11.91 22.65
C GLU A 129 21.07 11.62 22.72
N PHE A 130 21.52 11.07 23.85
CA PHE A 130 22.93 10.78 24.10
C PHE A 130 23.46 9.66 23.21
N LYS A 131 22.66 8.60 23.04
CA LYS A 131 23.04 7.47 22.18
C LYS A 131 23.01 7.85 20.70
N LYS A 132 22.06 8.70 20.27
CA LYS A 132 22.00 9.25 18.92
C LYS A 132 23.22 10.13 18.60
N ALA A 133 23.70 10.91 19.57
CA ALA A 133 24.95 11.67 19.41
C ALA A 133 26.18 10.76 19.28
N GLU A 134 26.13 9.54 19.83
CA GLU A 134 27.21 8.55 19.76
C GLU A 134 27.22 7.76 18.45
N VAL A 135 26.07 7.23 18.03
CA VAL A 135 25.98 6.34 16.85
C VAL A 135 25.54 7.05 15.57
N GLY A 136 25.04 8.29 15.67
CA GLY A 136 24.45 9.04 14.57
C GLY A 136 22.97 8.71 14.32
N SER A 137 22.26 9.61 13.64
CA SER A 137 20.81 9.50 13.41
C SER A 137 20.39 8.28 12.59
N LYS A 138 21.23 7.83 11.65
CA LYS A 138 20.92 6.73 10.72
C LYS A 138 21.01 5.35 11.38
N GLU A 139 21.97 5.16 12.29
CA GLU A 139 22.22 3.88 12.97
C GLU A 139 21.45 3.73 14.30
N MET A 140 20.69 4.76 14.71
CA MET A 140 20.03 4.77 16.00
C MET A 140 18.82 3.81 16.04
N LYS A 141 18.97 2.69 16.75
CA LYS A 141 17.92 1.68 16.95
C LYS A 141 17.22 1.84 18.30
N TYR A 142 16.25 2.74 18.37
CA TYR A 142 15.47 3.04 19.60
C TYR A 142 14.83 1.80 20.25
N GLY A 143 14.36 0.85 19.46
CA GLY A 143 13.70 -0.38 19.95
C GLY A 143 14.59 -1.25 20.84
N ILE A 144 15.91 -1.24 20.64
CA ILE A 144 16.86 -2.06 21.44
C ILE A 144 16.82 -1.64 22.90
N PHE A 145 16.66 -0.34 23.18
CA PHE A 145 16.65 0.15 24.55
C PHE A 145 15.39 -0.30 25.30
N TYR A 146 14.21 -0.16 24.67
CA TYR A 146 12.96 -0.66 25.22
C TYR A 146 13.01 -2.18 25.44
N HIS A 147 13.59 -2.94 24.50
CA HIS A 147 13.78 -4.37 24.67
C HIS A 147 14.72 -4.70 25.84
N SER A 148 15.78 -3.91 26.05
CA SER A 148 16.68 -4.10 27.18
C SER A 148 15.99 -3.87 28.53
N ILE A 149 15.11 -2.87 28.62
CA ILE A 149 14.31 -2.64 29.84
C ILE A 149 13.35 -3.81 30.06
N LYS A 150 12.68 -4.28 29.00
CA LYS A 150 11.79 -5.45 29.08
C LYS A 150 12.53 -6.71 29.51
N LYS A 151 13.77 -6.93 29.05
CA LYS A 151 14.59 -8.08 29.42
C LYS A 151 15.03 -8.03 30.89
N GLU A 152 15.36 -6.85 31.41
CA GLU A 152 15.79 -6.67 32.81
C GLU A 152 14.63 -6.79 33.80
N PHE A 153 13.48 -6.17 33.49
CA PHE A 153 12.36 -6.06 34.43
C PHE A 153 11.18 -7.00 34.12
N GLY A 154 11.28 -7.82 33.07
CA GLY A 154 10.27 -8.80 32.66
C GLY A 154 9.01 -8.23 31.99
N SER A 155 8.79 -6.91 32.04
CA SER A 155 7.62 -6.24 31.45
C SER A 155 8.01 -4.93 30.76
N LYS A 156 7.06 -4.38 29.99
CA LYS A 156 7.21 -3.06 29.39
C LYS A 156 7.32 -2.01 30.50
N TRP A 157 8.19 -1.04 30.32
CA TRP A 157 8.55 -0.05 31.34
C TRP A 157 7.35 0.73 31.93
N ASP A 158 6.28 0.91 31.17
CA ASP A 158 5.06 1.61 31.59
C ASP A 158 4.12 0.70 32.40
N LEU A 159 4.13 -0.61 32.15
CA LEU A 159 3.32 -1.60 32.85
C LEU A 159 4.01 -2.19 34.09
N LEU A 160 5.17 -1.68 34.48
CA LEU A 160 5.83 -2.10 35.71
C LEU A 160 5.07 -1.57 36.93
N PRO A 161 5.03 -2.31 38.04
CA PRO A 161 4.45 -1.79 39.27
C PRO A 161 5.24 -0.58 39.80
N LEU A 162 4.58 0.34 40.49
CA LEU A 162 5.20 1.56 41.03
C LEU A 162 6.38 1.27 41.97
N ASN A 163 6.37 0.13 42.67
CA ASN A 163 7.49 -0.29 43.53
C ASN A 163 8.81 -0.57 42.77
N LYS A 164 8.76 -0.69 41.43
CA LYS A 164 9.94 -0.83 40.57
C LYS A 164 10.41 0.50 40.00
N PHE A 165 9.81 1.62 40.41
CA PHE A 165 10.17 2.94 39.91
C PHE A 165 11.64 3.29 40.19
N ASP A 166 12.09 3.25 41.45
CA ASP A 166 13.47 3.64 41.78
C ASP A 166 14.51 2.73 41.11
N PRO A 167 14.38 1.39 41.13
CA PRO A 167 15.27 0.51 40.39
C PRO A 167 15.30 0.80 38.87
N LEU A 168 14.17 1.16 38.28
CA LEU A 168 14.09 1.53 36.86
C LEU A 168 14.80 2.86 36.57
N VAL A 169 14.61 3.86 37.45
CA VAL A 169 15.31 5.15 37.36
C VAL A 169 16.81 4.94 37.41
N GLU A 170 17.31 4.21 38.40
CA GLU A 170 18.73 3.91 38.55
C GLU A 170 19.29 3.17 37.33
N TYR A 171 18.54 2.18 36.81
CA TYR A 171 18.92 1.44 35.61
C TYR A 171 19.08 2.38 34.41
N ILE A 172 18.09 3.24 34.14
CA ILE A 172 18.15 4.16 32.99
C ILE A 172 19.26 5.20 33.18
N GLN A 173 19.41 5.78 34.37
CA GLN A 173 20.48 6.73 34.68
C GLN A 173 21.86 6.12 34.50
N ARG A 174 22.07 4.87 34.95
CA ARG A 174 23.29 4.11 34.71
C ARG A 174 23.56 3.93 33.21
N ARG A 175 22.52 3.61 32.43
CA ARG A 175 22.64 3.46 30.96
C ARG A 175 22.98 4.77 30.26
N ILE A 176 22.43 5.90 30.70
CA ILE A 176 22.79 7.24 30.21
C ILE A 176 24.25 7.54 30.53
N ASN A 177 24.67 7.33 31.78
CA ASN A 177 26.04 7.58 32.24
C ASN A 177 27.09 6.74 31.49
N ASN A 178 26.72 5.56 31.01
CA ASN A 178 27.61 4.67 30.26
C ASN A 178 27.74 5.01 28.77
N THR A 179 26.93 5.94 28.24
CA THR A 179 27.14 6.45 26.87
C THR A 179 28.45 7.25 26.77
N ILE A 180 29.02 7.38 25.59
CA ILE A 180 30.27 8.14 25.40
C ILE A 180 30.08 9.60 25.86
N LEU A 181 28.99 10.25 25.43
CA LEU A 181 28.66 11.62 25.85
C LEU A 181 28.40 11.71 27.36
N GLY A 182 27.74 10.69 27.94
CA GLY A 182 27.47 10.61 29.37
C GLY A 182 28.73 10.54 30.20
N ARG A 183 29.67 9.66 29.83
CA ARG A 183 30.97 9.52 30.50
C ARG A 183 31.80 10.81 30.42
N ASN A 184 31.83 11.44 29.24
CA ASN A 184 32.56 12.69 29.03
C ASN A 184 31.97 13.84 29.85
N LYS A 185 30.64 14.01 29.86
CA LYS A 185 29.98 15.05 30.66
C LYS A 185 30.13 14.83 32.16
N LYS A 186 30.06 13.57 32.61
CA LYS A 186 30.28 13.22 34.02
C LYS A 186 31.71 13.55 34.47
N LYS A 187 32.71 13.28 33.63
CA LYS A 187 34.12 13.64 33.89
C LYS A 187 34.28 15.16 34.08
N ASN A 188 33.48 15.96 33.38
CA ASN A 188 33.50 17.42 33.48
C ASN A 188 32.55 17.98 34.56
N ASN A 189 31.99 17.13 35.44
CA ASN A 189 30.98 17.51 36.45
C ASN A 189 29.74 18.23 35.87
N ILE A 190 29.44 18.01 34.59
CA ILE A 190 28.29 18.62 33.93
C ILE A 190 27.04 17.79 34.22
N ARG A 191 25.97 18.46 34.65
CA ARG A 191 24.69 17.83 34.91
C ARG A 191 24.06 17.26 33.64
N ILE A 192 23.70 15.98 33.69
CA ILE A 192 23.23 15.20 32.53
C ILE A 192 21.70 15.06 32.49
N PHE A 193 21.09 14.91 33.67
CA PHE A 193 19.65 14.77 33.85
C PHE A 193 19.20 15.42 35.16
N SER A 194 17.91 15.75 35.24
CA SER A 194 17.24 16.20 36.47
C SER A 194 16.85 15.01 37.34
N THR A 195 16.83 15.21 38.66
CA THR A 195 16.23 14.26 39.61
C THR A 195 14.71 14.24 39.46
N PHE A 196 14.03 13.28 40.09
CA PHE A 196 12.57 13.21 40.05
C PHE A 196 11.94 14.47 40.65
N GLU A 197 12.39 14.89 41.84
CA GLU A 197 11.85 16.09 42.51
C GLU A 197 12.04 17.36 41.69
N GLU A 198 13.19 17.55 41.06
CA GLU A 198 13.44 18.71 40.19
C GLU A 198 12.63 18.65 38.90
N PHE A 199 12.33 17.44 38.40
CA PHE A 199 11.47 17.28 37.24
C PHE A 199 10.02 17.67 37.57
N LEU A 200 9.55 17.38 38.78
CA LEU A 200 8.22 17.78 39.24
C LEU A 200 8.06 19.28 39.46
N LYS A 201 9.16 20.01 39.66
CA LYS A 201 9.16 21.48 39.83
C LYS A 201 9.16 22.25 38.51
N LYS A 202 9.17 21.56 37.37
CA LYS A 202 9.13 22.16 36.02
C LYS A 202 7.70 22.20 35.50
#